data_AF-A0A085ZL64-F1
#
_entry.id   AF-A0A085ZL64-F1
#
_cell.length_a   1.000
_cell.length_b   1.000
_cell.length_c   1.000
_cell.angle_alpha   90.00
_cell.angle_beta   90.00
_cell.angle_gamma   90.00
#
_symmetry.space_group_name_H-M   'P 1'
#
loop_
_entity.id
_entity.type
_entity.pdbx_description
1 polymer ?
#
loop_
_entity_poly.entity_id
_entity_poly.type
_entity_poly.pdbx_seq_one_letter_code
_entity_poly.pdbx_strand_id
1 'polypeptide(L)'
;MEENSVSCNLQFTDLAKSHLKAVSKWVSIISIIGLTVIIIAIITSVYDYIVISKIDDVPSGGGVGYFMISFMTYFLFLASVFCFLPMYFLYKFSSCLKMALENDDSDSLEISFRYLKFHYISIGVLPLCIFVYFLVVSIF
;
A
#
# COMPACT_ATOMS: atom_id res chain seq x y z
N MET A 1 -9.62 -34.06 34.85
CA MET A 1 -9.69 -34.08 33.38
C MET A 1 -8.66 -33.11 32.89
N GLU A 2 -7.66 -33.65 32.22
CA GLU A 2 -6.49 -32.97 31.69
C GLU A 2 -6.90 -32.11 30.49
N GLU A 3 -6.51 -30.84 30.50
CA GLU A 3 -6.09 -30.14 29.29
C GLU A 3 -4.82 -29.39 29.67
N ASN A 4 -3.71 -30.13 29.75
CA ASN A 4 -2.40 -29.52 29.56
C ASN A 4 -2.40 -29.03 28.11
N SER A 5 -2.76 -27.77 27.90
CA SER A 5 -2.50 -27.08 26.65
C SER A 5 -0.99 -27.11 26.44
N VAL A 6 -0.52 -28.12 25.72
CA VAL A 6 0.84 -28.16 25.20
C VAL A 6 0.93 -26.95 24.29
N SER A 7 1.36 -25.82 24.84
CA SER A 7 1.82 -24.68 24.08
C SER A 7 3.03 -25.19 23.31
N CYS A 8 2.77 -25.73 22.12
CA CYS A 8 3.77 -26.03 21.12
C CYS A 8 4.45 -24.69 20.83
N ASN A 9 5.55 -24.42 21.55
CA ASN A 9 6.39 -23.28 21.27
C ASN A 9 6.98 -23.53 19.89
N LEU A 10 6.36 -22.91 18.89
CA LEU A 10 6.73 -23.03 17.50
C LEU A 10 8.06 -22.28 17.33
N GLN A 11 9.16 -23.00 17.55
CA GLN A 11 10.50 -22.46 17.37
C GLN A 11 10.84 -22.48 15.88
N PHE A 12 11.26 -21.32 15.36
CA PHE A 12 11.75 -21.23 13.99
C PHE A 12 13.03 -22.04 13.85
N THR A 13 13.04 -22.95 12.87
CA THR A 13 14.29 -23.58 12.43
C THR A 13 15.21 -22.52 11.82
N ASP A 14 16.52 -22.75 11.87
CA ASP A 14 17.51 -21.84 11.28
C ASP A 14 17.24 -21.61 9.78
N LEU A 15 16.72 -22.64 9.09
CA LEU A 15 16.26 -22.53 7.71
C LEU A 15 15.12 -21.53 7.57
N ALA A 16 14.09 -21.59 8.41
CA ALA A 16 12.97 -20.65 8.35
C ALA A 16 13.41 -19.21 8.61
N LYS A 17 14.32 -18.98 9.58
CA LYS A 17 14.92 -17.65 9.82
C LYS A 17 15.69 -17.16 8.59
N SER A 18 16.44 -18.04 7.92
CA SER A 18 17.17 -17.68 6.70
C SER A 18 16.25 -17.23 5.55
N HIS A 19 15.11 -17.92 5.37
CA HIS A 19 14.11 -17.54 4.39
C HIS A 19 13.46 -16.20 4.73
N LEU A 20 13.07 -15.99 5.98
CA LEU A 20 12.48 -14.72 6.43
C LEU A 20 13.46 -13.56 6.28
N LYS A 21 14.77 -13.79 6.48
CA LYS A 21 15.82 -12.78 6.26
C LYS A 21 15.96 -12.43 4.77
N ALA A 22 15.85 -13.41 3.88
CA ALA A 22 15.81 -13.14 2.45
C ALA A 22 14.56 -12.33 2.08
N VAL A 23 13.38 -12.72 2.60
CA VAL A 23 12.11 -12.01 2.38
C VAL A 23 12.20 -10.57 2.87
N SER A 24 12.70 -10.30 4.07
CA SER A 24 12.79 -8.94 4.61
C SER A 24 13.64 -8.02 3.71
N LYS A 25 14.75 -8.53 3.17
CA LYS A 25 15.60 -7.79 2.23
C LYS A 25 14.89 -7.48 0.92
N TRP A 26 14.25 -8.47 0.30
CA TRP A 26 13.54 -8.26 -0.97
C TRP A 26 12.33 -7.33 -0.82
N VAL A 27 11.55 -7.52 0.25
CA VAL A 27 10.39 -6.69 0.55
C VAL A 27 10.79 -5.25 0.85
N SER A 28 11.92 -5.03 1.54
CA SER A 28 12.50 -3.70 1.70
C SER A 28 12.76 -3.03 0.35
N ILE A 29 13.41 -3.72 -0.59
CA ILE A 29 13.72 -3.18 -1.92
C ILE A 29 12.43 -2.84 -2.67
N ILE A 30 11.47 -3.76 -2.69
CA ILE A 30 10.18 -3.58 -3.36
C ILE A 30 9.42 -2.39 -2.77
N SER A 31 9.38 -2.27 -1.45
CA SER A 31 8.66 -1.18 -0.77
C SER A 31 9.26 0.20 -1.07
N ILE A 32 10.59 0.31 -1.14
CA ILE A 32 11.28 1.57 -1.48
C ILE A 32 10.99 1.97 -2.93
N ILE A 33 11.11 1.02 -3.86
CA ILE A 33 10.79 1.27 -5.28
C ILE A 33 9.32 1.67 -5.43
N GLY A 34 8.42 0.92 -4.80
CA GLY A 34 6.98 1.18 -4.81
C GLY A 34 6.61 2.56 -4.26
N LEU A 35 7.16 2.92 -3.10
CA LEU A 35 6.95 4.26 -2.51
C LEU A 35 7.50 5.37 -3.42
N THR A 36 8.67 5.15 -4.04
CA THR A 36 9.26 6.12 -4.96
C THR A 36 8.36 6.36 -6.18
N VAL A 37 7.86 5.28 -6.79
CA VAL A 37 6.93 5.37 -7.92
C VAL A 37 5.65 6.11 -7.53
N ILE A 38 5.10 5.85 -6.35
CA ILE A 38 3.90 6.53 -5.85
C ILE A 38 4.15 8.03 -5.64
N ILE A 39 5.29 8.40 -5.05
CA ILE A 39 5.66 9.81 -4.86
C ILE A 39 5.76 10.53 -6.21
N ILE A 40 6.42 9.91 -7.19
CA ILE A 40 6.52 10.46 -8.55
C ILE A 40 5.12 10.61 -9.17
N ALA A 41 4.26 9.59 -9.06
CA ALA A 41 2.91 9.62 -9.60
C ALA A 41 2.04 10.73 -8.99
N ILE A 42 2.19 10.99 -7.68
CA ILE A 42 1.52 12.10 -7.00
C ILE A 42 2.00 13.44 -7.57
N ILE A 43 3.31 13.62 -7.71
CA ILE A 43 3.90 14.87 -8.24
C ILE A 43 3.44 15.11 -9.68
N THR A 44 3.50 14.09 -10.55
CA THR A 44 3.05 14.22 -11.94
C THR A 44 1.57 14.52 -12.03
N SER A 45 0.72 13.88 -11.21
CA SER A 45 -0.72 14.15 -11.20
C SER A 45 -1.04 15.58 -10.79
N VAL A 46 -0.33 16.13 -9.80
CA VAL A 46 -0.48 17.53 -9.38
C VAL A 46 -0.01 18.49 -10.46
N TYR A 47 1.13 18.19 -11.10
CA TYR A 47 1.63 18.97 -12.22
C TYR A 47 0.63 19.01 -13.39
N ASP A 48 0.13 17.84 -13.80
CA ASP A 48 -0.85 17.71 -14.88
C ASP A 48 -2.13 18.50 -14.55
N TYR A 49 -2.62 18.42 -13.31
CA TYR A 49 -3.78 19.20 -12.86
C TYR A 49 -3.55 20.72 -13.00
N ILE A 50 -2.38 21.22 -12.61
CA ILE A 50 -2.03 22.65 -12.76
C ILE A 50 -2.00 23.05 -14.23
N VAL A 51 -1.46 22.20 -15.11
CA VAL A 51 -1.41 22.47 -16.56
C VAL A 51 -2.82 22.50 -17.15
N ILE A 52 -3.66 21.52 -16.82
CA ILE A 52 -5.05 21.43 -17.28
C ILE A 52 -5.88 22.64 -16.81
N SER A 53 -5.65 23.12 -15.58
CA SER A 53 -6.38 24.27 -15.02
C SER A 53 -6.07 25.61 -15.71
N LYS A 54 -5.00 25.70 -16.51
CA LYS A 54 -4.59 26.91 -17.24
C LYS A 54 -5.10 26.95 -18.68
N ILE A 55 -5.81 25.91 -19.11
CA ILE A 55 -6.41 25.86 -20.45
C ILE A 55 -7.72 26.65 -20.40
N ASP A 56 -7.64 27.94 -20.72
CA ASP A 56 -8.80 28.84 -20.69
C ASP A 56 -9.74 28.65 -21.90
N ASP A 57 -9.22 28.15 -23.02
CA ASP A 57 -9.92 28.05 -24.30
C ASP A 57 -10.09 26.58 -24.71
N VAL A 58 -11.08 25.91 -24.11
CA VAL A 58 -11.47 24.55 -24.52
C VAL A 58 -12.30 24.68 -25.80
N PRO A 59 -11.84 24.17 -26.97
CA PRO A 59 -12.55 24.35 -28.24
C PRO A 59 -13.99 23.86 -28.14
N SER A 60 -14.94 24.52 -28.81
CA SER A 60 -16.34 24.10 -28.81
C SER A 60 -16.45 22.69 -29.43
N GLY A 61 -16.65 21.68 -28.58
CA GLY A 61 -16.61 20.25 -28.94
C GLY A 61 -15.57 19.43 -28.16
N GLY A 62 -14.58 20.08 -27.53
CA GLY A 62 -13.54 19.46 -26.70
C GLY A 62 -13.90 19.30 -25.21
N GLY A 63 -15.05 19.84 -24.77
CA GLY A 63 -15.45 19.83 -23.35
C GLY A 63 -15.55 18.44 -22.73
N VAL A 64 -15.97 17.44 -23.49
CA VAL A 64 -16.02 16.04 -23.03
C VAL A 64 -14.61 15.49 -22.80
N GLY A 65 -13.67 15.77 -23.71
CA GLY A 65 -12.27 15.35 -23.57
C GLY A 65 -11.60 16.01 -22.37
N TYR A 66 -11.83 17.30 -22.16
CA TYR A 66 -11.33 18.03 -20.98
C TYR A 66 -11.85 17.43 -19.68
N PHE A 67 -13.16 17.18 -19.60
CA PHE A 67 -13.78 16.57 -18.43
C PHE A 67 -13.22 15.18 -18.14
N MET A 68 -13.06 14.34 -19.17
CA MET A 68 -12.49 12.99 -19.01
C MET A 68 -11.04 13.02 -18.53
N ILE A 69 -10.21 13.89 -19.09
CA ILE A 69 -8.80 14.01 -18.67
C ILE A 69 -8.73 14.52 -17.22
N SER A 70 -9.48 15.57 -16.88
CA SER A 70 -9.51 16.12 -15.52
C SER A 70 -9.98 15.08 -14.49
N PHE A 71 -11.05 14.34 -14.81
CA PHE A 71 -11.55 13.25 -13.97
C PHE A 71 -10.52 12.11 -13.83
N MET A 72 -9.85 11.72 -14.92
CA MET A 72 -8.81 10.69 -14.89
C MET A 72 -7.62 11.12 -14.02
N THR A 73 -7.13 12.36 -14.16
CA THR A 73 -6.04 12.90 -13.36
C THR A 73 -6.39 12.92 -11.87
N TYR A 74 -7.62 13.34 -11.52
CA TYR A 74 -8.11 13.29 -10.15
C TYR A 74 -8.16 11.86 -9.61
N PHE A 75 -8.68 10.91 -10.39
CA PHE A 75 -8.76 9.52 -10.01
C PHE A 75 -7.36 8.89 -9.81
N LEU A 76 -6.41 9.17 -10.71
CA LEU A 76 -5.03 8.68 -10.60
C LEU A 76 -4.30 9.25 -9.38
N PHE A 77 -4.52 10.54 -9.07
CA PHE A 77 -4.01 11.15 -7.84
C PHE A 77 -4.55 10.42 -6.61
N LEU A 78 -5.87 10.24 -6.55
CA LEU A 78 -6.54 9.58 -5.43
C LEU A 78 -6.05 8.13 -5.26
N ALA A 79 -5.99 7.37 -6.36
CA ALA A 79 -5.46 6.00 -6.38
C ALA A 79 -4.01 5.93 -5.89
N SER A 80 -3.15 6.87 -6.30
CA SER A 80 -1.76 6.93 -5.85
C SER A 80 -1.66 7.16 -4.34
N VAL A 81 -2.46 8.07 -3.79
CA VAL A 81 -2.53 8.32 -2.35
C VAL A 81 -3.02 7.09 -1.59
N PHE A 82 -4.02 6.37 -2.10
CA PHE A 82 -4.49 5.13 -1.48
C PHE A 82 -3.45 4.00 -1.54
N CYS A 83 -2.72 3.87 -2.65
CA CYS A 83 -1.64 2.89 -2.81
C CYS A 83 -0.43 3.17 -1.92
N PHE A 84 -0.26 4.39 -1.41
CA PHE A 84 0.80 4.72 -0.45
C PHE A 84 0.71 3.89 0.83
N LEU A 85 -0.51 3.69 1.34
CA LEU A 85 -0.75 3.02 2.62
C LEU A 85 -0.32 1.53 2.65
N PRO A 86 -0.68 0.67 1.68
CA PRO A 86 -0.16 -0.70 1.64
C PRO A 86 1.36 -0.73 1.48
N MET A 87 1.95 0.14 0.66
CA MET A 87 3.41 0.20 0.48
C MET A 87 4.14 0.62 1.77
N TYR A 88 3.55 1.55 2.53
CA TYR A 88 4.07 1.95 3.82
C TYR A 88 4.07 0.79 4.83
N PHE A 89 2.98 0.01 4.90
CA PHE A 89 2.93 -1.17 5.78
C PHE A 89 3.92 -2.25 5.35
N LEU A 90 4.14 -2.42 4.04
CA LEU A 90 5.12 -3.35 3.51
C LEU A 90 6.55 -2.95 3.91
N TYR A 91 6.87 -1.65 3.87
CA TYR A 91 8.13 -1.11 4.36
C TYR A 91 8.32 -1.35 5.87
N LYS A 92 7.28 -1.08 6.68
CA LYS A 92 7.30 -1.33 8.12
C LYS A 92 7.48 -2.82 8.46
N PHE A 93 6.78 -3.71 7.76
CA PHE A 93 6.96 -5.15 7.89
C PHE A 93 8.42 -5.54 7.65
N SER A 94 9.01 -5.11 6.54
CA SER A 94 10.40 -5.47 6.21
C SER A 94 11.41 -5.00 7.27
N SER A 95 11.19 -3.79 7.81
CA SER A 95 12.07 -3.18 8.81
C SER A 95 11.94 -3.88 10.17
N CYS A 96 10.71 -4.12 10.63
CA CYS A 96 10.45 -4.84 11.88
C CYS A 96 10.91 -6.30 11.80
N LEU A 97 10.66 -6.99 10.68
CA LEU A 97 11.10 -8.37 10.49
C LEU A 97 12.63 -8.48 10.50
N LYS A 98 13.33 -7.54 9.88
CA LYS A 98 14.79 -7.51 9.92
C LYS A 98 15.31 -7.37 11.36
N MET A 99 14.78 -6.43 12.13
CA MET A 99 15.17 -6.23 13.54
C MET A 99 14.85 -7.44 14.42
N ALA A 100 13.68 -8.06 14.22
CA ALA A 100 13.25 -9.25 14.96
C ALA A 100 14.21 -10.43 14.76
N LEU A 101 14.65 -10.66 13.51
CA LEU A 101 15.57 -11.75 13.17
C LEU A 101 17.02 -11.47 13.59
N GLU A 102 17.42 -10.21 13.71
CA GLU A 102 18.77 -9.83 14.16
C GLU A 102 18.92 -9.89 15.68
N ASN A 103 17.85 -9.59 16.42
CA ASN A 103 17.85 -9.55 17.88
C ASN A 103 17.17 -10.77 18.55
N ASP A 104 16.68 -11.74 17.75
CA ASP A 104 15.87 -12.88 18.22
C ASP A 104 14.69 -12.43 19.13
N ASP A 105 14.07 -11.30 18.78
CA ASP A 105 12.99 -10.67 19.54
C ASP A 105 11.62 -11.10 19.02
N SER A 106 10.89 -11.86 19.83
CA SER A 106 9.54 -12.35 19.53
C SER A 106 8.51 -11.23 19.39
N ASP A 107 8.65 -10.13 20.13
CA ASP A 107 7.68 -9.04 20.14
C ASP A 107 7.79 -8.25 18.82
N SER A 108 9.02 -7.94 18.41
CA SER A 108 9.29 -7.36 17.09
C SER A 108 8.79 -8.25 15.94
N LEU A 109 8.86 -9.57 16.12
CA LEU A 109 8.37 -10.52 15.12
C LEU A 109 6.85 -10.47 14.99
N GLU A 110 6.12 -10.47 16.11
CA GLU A 110 4.66 -10.30 16.12
C GLU A 110 4.25 -8.99 15.45
N ILE A 111 4.92 -7.89 15.80
CA ILE A 111 4.69 -6.58 15.22
C ILE A 111 4.90 -6.61 13.70
N SER A 112 5.93 -7.32 13.21
CA SER A 112 6.17 -7.45 11.78
C SER A 112 4.97 -8.14 11.09
N PHE A 113 4.50 -9.27 11.61
CA PHE A 113 3.35 -9.97 11.04
C PHE A 113 2.05 -9.16 11.15
N ARG A 114 1.91 -8.34 12.18
CA ARG A 114 0.79 -7.38 12.30
C ARG A 114 0.80 -6.37 11.15
N TYR A 115 1.96 -5.82 10.77
CA TYR A 115 2.06 -4.94 9.60
C TYR A 115 1.78 -5.67 8.29
N LEU A 116 2.22 -6.94 8.17
CA LEU A 116 1.90 -7.76 7.00
C LEU A 116 0.38 -8.02 6.89
N LYS A 117 -0.29 -8.28 8.01
CA LYS A 117 -1.77 -8.39 8.06
C LYS A 117 -2.42 -7.09 7.61
N PHE A 118 -1.96 -5.95 8.11
CA PHE A 118 -2.52 -4.65 7.70
C PHE A 118 -2.27 -4.32 6.23
N HIS A 119 -1.15 -4.77 5.64
CA HIS A 119 -0.91 -4.65 4.21
C HIS A 119 -1.96 -5.38 3.37
N TYR A 120 -2.27 -6.65 3.69
CA TYR A 120 -3.31 -7.39 2.95
C TYR A 120 -4.71 -6.84 3.20
N ILE A 121 -5.00 -6.42 4.44
CA ILE A 121 -6.27 -5.75 4.76
C ILE A 121 -6.39 -4.44 3.97
N SER A 122 -5.34 -3.63 3.87
CA SER A 122 -5.43 -2.37 3.14
C SER A 122 -5.59 -2.57 1.64
N ILE A 123 -4.92 -3.57 1.04
CA ILE A 123 -5.12 -3.93 -0.37
C ILE A 123 -6.56 -4.38 -0.63
N GLY A 124 -7.19 -5.13 0.28
CA GLY A 124 -8.56 -5.61 0.08
C GLY A 124 -9.65 -4.58 0.42
N VAL A 125 -9.50 -3.90 1.56
CA VAL A 125 -10.54 -3.03 2.12
C VAL A 125 -10.53 -1.64 1.47
N LEU A 126 -9.37 -1.05 1.17
CA LEU A 126 -9.34 0.30 0.59
C LEU A 126 -10.06 0.38 -0.77
N PRO A 127 -9.84 -0.53 -1.74
CA PRO A 127 -10.56 -0.51 -3.01
C PRO A 127 -12.06 -0.76 -2.83
N LEU A 128 -12.45 -1.61 -1.87
CA LEU A 128 -13.85 -1.89 -1.58
C LEU A 128 -14.58 -0.64 -1.07
N CYS A 129 -13.96 0.12 -0.16
CA CYS A 129 -14.51 1.38 0.33
C CYS A 129 -14.73 2.39 -0.81
N ILE A 130 -13.76 2.51 -1.72
CA ILE A 130 -13.85 3.41 -2.89
C ILE A 130 -14.96 2.95 -3.83
N PHE A 131 -15.04 1.65 -4.09
CA PHE A 131 -16.07 1.08 -4.95
C PHE A 131 -17.49 1.34 -4.42
N VAL A 132 -17.72 1.14 -3.12
CA VAL A 132 -19.00 1.45 -2.48
C VAL A 132 -19.32 2.95 -2.58
N TYR A 133 -18.33 3.82 -2.34
CA TYR A 133 -18.51 5.27 -2.50
C TYR A 133 -18.97 5.63 -3.92
N PHE A 134 -18.33 5.09 -4.96
CA PHE A 134 -18.73 5.33 -6.35
C PHE A 134 -20.13 4.82 -6.68
N LEU A 135 -20.52 3.65 -6.16
CA LEU A 135 -21.88 3.12 -6.36
C LEU A 135 -22.94 4.04 -5.75
N VAL A 136 -22.70 4.55 -4.55
CA VAL A 136 -23.62 5.48 -3.88
C VAL A 136 -23.74 6.77 -4.69
N VAL A 137 -22.63 7.38 -5.08
CA VAL A 137 -22.61 8.61 -5.88
C VAL A 137 -23.31 8.42 -7.23
N SER A 138 -23.18 7.25 -7.86
CA SER A 138 -23.82 6.98 -9.16
C SER A 138 -25.34 6.83 -9.10
N ILE A 139 -25.93 6.58 -7.92
CA ILE A 139 -27.38 6.41 -7.74
C ILE A 139 -28.08 7.77 -7.57
N PHE A 140 -27.37 8.79 -7.09
CA PHE A 140 -27.87 10.15 -6.88
C PHE A 140 -27.61 11.05 -8.10
#